data_AF-A0A3D1R9M0-F1
#
_entry.id   AF-A0A3D1R9M0-F1
#
_cell.length_a   1.000
_cell.length_b   1.000
_cell.length_c   1.000
_cell.angle_alpha   90.00
_cell.angle_beta   90.00
_cell.angle_gamma   90.00
#
_symmetry.space_group_name_H-M   'P 1'
#
loop_
_entity.id
_entity.type
_entity.pdbx_description
1 polymer ?
#
loop_
_entity_poly.entity_id
_entity_poly.type
_entity_poly.pdbx_seq_one_letter_code
_entity_poly.pdbx_strand_id
1 'polypeptide(L)'
;MELNLNRLSKSGELKKAAEGLGYRTVDDVLVAIGYGKVSTSQLAAKLLPADKLAERQAEAPPREPAPVNKIAEIFKKVTGKSKSGVQINGIDDVLVRFGRCCNPVPGDRIVGFITRGRG
;
A
#
# COMPACT_ATOMS: atom_id res chain seq x y z
N MET A 1 21.86 -6.02 10.73
CA MET A 1 22.75 -4.88 10.44
C MET A 1 22.11 -3.65 11.06
N GLU A 2 22.70 -3.11 12.13
CA GLU A 2 22.18 -1.92 12.83
C GLU A 2 22.61 -0.65 12.10
N LEU A 3 21.66 0.07 11.51
CA LEU A 3 21.87 1.41 10.97
C LEU A 3 21.80 2.41 12.12
N ASN A 4 22.95 2.93 12.54
CA ASN A 4 23.01 3.93 13.61
C ASN A 4 23.03 5.34 13.03
N LEU A 5 21.95 6.08 13.24
CA LEU A 5 21.75 7.45 12.73
C LEU A 5 22.86 8.42 13.14
N ASN A 6 23.37 8.30 14.37
CA ASN A 6 24.45 9.18 14.88
C ASN A 6 25.79 8.92 14.21
N ARG A 7 26.02 7.69 13.71
CA ARG A 7 27.22 7.40 12.93
C ARG A 7 27.09 7.91 11.50
N LEU A 8 25.91 7.74 10.91
CA LEU A 8 25.60 8.15 9.54
C LEU A 8 25.56 9.68 9.37
N SER A 9 25.21 10.42 10.41
CA SER A 9 25.26 11.89 10.41
C SER A 9 26.69 12.40 10.49
N LYS A 10 27.56 11.73 11.24
CA LYS A 10 28.98 12.05 11.37
C LYS A 10 29.82 11.60 10.17
N SER A 11 29.47 10.49 9.51
CA SER A 11 30.17 9.98 8.31
C SER A 11 29.89 10.78 7.05
N GLY A 12 28.89 11.69 7.06
CA GLY A 12 28.50 12.48 5.89
C GLY A 12 27.76 11.69 4.80
N GLU A 13 27.53 10.39 5.03
CA GLU A 13 26.79 9.51 4.11
C GLU A 13 25.32 9.93 3.99
N LEU A 14 24.72 10.42 5.09
CA LEU A 14 23.37 11.00 5.07
C LEU A 14 23.26 12.22 4.15
N LYS A 15 24.31 13.04 4.06
CA LYS A 15 24.32 14.21 3.18
C LYS A 15 24.37 13.79 1.71
N LYS A 16 25.18 12.78 1.37
CA LYS A 16 25.21 12.20 0.02
C LYS A 16 23.88 11.55 -0.38
N ALA A 17 23.25 10.83 0.55
CA ALA A 17 21.92 10.26 0.32
C ALA A 17 20.84 11.34 0.15
N ALA A 18 20.92 12.44 0.90
CA ALA A 18 20.04 13.60 0.77
C ALA A 18 20.13 14.27 -0.61
N GLU A 19 21.35 14.51 -1.08
CA GLU A 19 21.61 15.06 -2.43
C GLU A 19 21.05 14.13 -3.52
N GLY A 20 21.20 12.80 -3.35
CA GLY A 20 20.65 11.80 -4.27
C GLY A 20 19.11 11.71 -4.28
N LEU A 21 18.44 12.34 -3.31
CA LEU A 21 16.98 12.50 -3.25
C LEU A 21 16.53 13.91 -3.67
N GLY A 22 17.46 14.79 -4.05
CA GLY A 22 17.18 16.15 -4.48
C GLY A 22 17.07 17.19 -3.36
N TYR A 23 17.53 16.86 -2.16
CA TYR A 23 17.50 17.76 -1.00
C TYR A 23 18.90 18.35 -0.71
N ARG A 24 18.95 19.62 -0.31
CA ARG A 24 20.20 20.34 -0.06
C ARG A 24 20.77 20.08 1.33
N THR A 25 19.90 19.89 2.32
CA THR A 25 20.30 19.64 3.70
C THR A 25 19.71 18.32 4.21
N VAL A 26 20.34 17.76 5.24
CA VAL A 26 19.83 16.56 5.91
C VAL A 26 18.50 16.85 6.61
N ASP A 27 18.37 18.06 7.16
CA ASP A 27 17.13 18.51 7.82
C ASP A 27 15.96 18.55 6.84
N ASP A 28 16.16 19.00 5.60
CA ASP A 28 15.11 19.00 4.57
C ASP A 28 14.57 17.59 4.28
N VAL A 29 15.45 16.58 4.27
CA VAL A 29 15.05 15.17 4.09
C VAL A 29 14.27 14.68 5.30
N LEU A 30 14.75 14.99 6.51
CA LEU A 30 14.07 14.59 7.75
C LEU A 30 12.69 15.22 7.84
N VAL A 31 12.54 16.48 7.43
CA VAL A 31 11.25 17.17 7.29
C VAL A 31 10.38 16.46 6.25
N ALA A 32 10.92 16.14 5.07
CA ALA A 32 10.18 15.43 4.03
C ALA A 32 9.70 14.03 4.47
N ILE A 33 10.47 13.34 5.31
CA ILE A 33 10.08 12.07 5.94
C ILE A 33 8.97 12.31 6.98
N GLY A 34 9.12 13.32 7.84
CA GLY A 34 8.10 13.69 8.83
C GLY A 34 6.75 14.05 8.21
N TYR A 35 6.76 14.71 7.05
CA TYR A 35 5.55 15.01 6.26
C TYR A 35 5.08 13.84 5.37
N GLY A 36 5.82 12.73 5.31
CA GLY A 36 5.47 11.56 4.50
C GLY A 36 5.68 11.71 2.99
N LYS A 37 6.38 12.75 2.54
CA LYS A 37 6.75 12.93 1.12
C LYS A 37 7.83 11.95 0.68
N VAL A 38 8.70 11.55 1.59
CA VAL A 38 9.79 10.58 1.36
C VAL A 38 9.64 9.43 2.33
N SER A 39 9.72 8.20 1.82
CA SER A 39 9.71 7.01 2.66
C SER A 39 11.08 6.76 3.30
N THR A 40 11.09 6.29 4.54
CA THR A 40 12.30 5.80 5.21
C THR A 40 12.99 4.68 4.43
N SER A 41 12.22 3.86 3.69
CA SER A 41 12.76 2.82 2.81
C SER A 41 13.51 3.38 1.60
N GLN A 42 13.06 4.53 1.06
CA GLN A 42 13.74 5.19 -0.06
C GLN A 42 15.07 5.79 0.39
N LEU A 43 15.09 6.40 1.58
CA LEU A 43 16.34 6.89 2.17
C LEU A 43 17.31 5.74 2.48
N ALA A 44 16.82 4.65 3.06
CA ALA A 44 17.63 3.46 3.32
C ALA A 44 18.23 2.86 2.03
N ALA A 45 17.45 2.80 0.94
CA ALA A 45 17.93 2.32 -0.35
C ALA A 45 19.04 3.18 -0.96
N LYS A 46 19.10 4.48 -0.62
CA LYS A 46 20.19 5.38 -1.06
C LYS A 46 21.41 5.34 -0.14
N LEU A 47 21.22 5.04 1.14
CA LEU A 47 22.30 4.88 2.12
C LEU A 47 23.08 3.58 1.95
N LEU A 48 22.42 2.51 1.49
CA LEU A 48 23.06 1.24 1.21
C LEU A 48 23.50 1.20 -0.26
N PRO A 49 24.80 1.00 -0.58
CA PRO A 49 25.24 0.84 -1.95
C PRO A 49 24.57 -0.37 -2.61
N ALA A 50 24.26 -0.25 -3.90
CA ALA A 50 23.55 -1.25 -4.71
C ALA A 50 24.17 -2.66 -4.61
N ASP A 51 25.47 -2.75 -4.41
CA ASP A 51 26.22 -4.00 -4.32
C ASP A 51 25.77 -4.88 -3.13
N LYS A 52 25.44 -4.27 -1.98
CA LYS A 52 24.95 -5.00 -0.79
C LYS A 52 23.43 -5.27 -0.81
N LEU A 53 22.70 -4.63 -1.72
CA LEU A 53 21.29 -4.91 -1.94
C LEU A 53 21.10 -6.09 -2.91
N ALA A 54 22.03 -6.27 -3.85
CA ALA A 54 22.05 -7.42 -4.78
C ALA A 54 22.35 -8.74 -4.06
N GLU A 55 23.35 -8.77 -3.17
CA GLU A 55 23.63 -9.95 -2.33
C GLU A 55 22.43 -10.32 -1.44
N ARG A 56 21.71 -9.32 -0.94
CA ARG A 56 20.53 -9.51 -0.09
C ARG A 56 19.25 -9.89 -0.85
N GLN A 57 19.21 -9.70 -2.16
CA GLN A 57 18.19 -10.26 -3.04
C GLN A 57 18.51 -11.69 -3.46
N ALA A 58 19.80 -12.07 -3.49
CA ALA A 58 20.27 -13.42 -3.77
C ALA A 58 20.19 -14.36 -2.55
N GLU A 59 20.40 -13.85 -1.33
CA GLU A 59 20.32 -14.62 -0.07
C GLU A 59 18.96 -14.55 0.64
N ALA A 60 18.05 -13.68 0.20
CA ALA A 60 16.67 -13.77 0.69
C ALA A 60 16.05 -15.06 0.12
N PRO A 61 15.46 -15.95 0.94
CA PRO A 61 14.61 -17.01 0.40
C PRO A 61 13.59 -16.33 -0.53
N PRO A 62 13.19 -16.98 -1.65
CA PRO A 62 12.23 -16.39 -2.56
C PRO A 62 11.10 -15.86 -1.73
N ARG A 63 10.93 -14.54 -1.69
CA ARG A 63 9.75 -13.94 -1.07
C ARG A 63 8.63 -14.56 -1.86
N GLU A 64 7.97 -15.55 -1.27
CA GLU A 64 6.67 -15.99 -1.75
C GLU A 64 5.93 -14.69 -2.03
N PRO A 65 5.44 -14.48 -3.26
CA PRO A 65 4.66 -13.28 -3.52
C PRO A 65 3.61 -13.30 -2.42
N ALA A 66 3.64 -12.27 -1.56
CA ALA A 66 2.66 -12.13 -0.50
C ALA A 66 1.30 -12.47 -1.12
N PRO A 67 0.39 -13.17 -0.40
CA PRO A 67 -0.82 -13.78 -0.97
C PRO A 67 -1.80 -12.76 -1.60
N VAL A 68 -1.39 -11.52 -1.84
CA VAL A 68 -1.97 -10.54 -2.75
C VAL A 68 -2.41 -11.17 -4.06
N ASN A 69 -1.66 -12.09 -4.67
CA ASN A 69 -2.10 -12.69 -5.94
C ASN A 69 -3.30 -13.63 -5.76
N LYS A 70 -3.30 -14.50 -4.74
CA LYS A 70 -4.45 -15.39 -4.46
C LYS A 70 -5.66 -14.60 -3.95
N ILE A 71 -5.44 -13.60 -3.10
CA ILE A 71 -6.52 -12.72 -2.61
C ILE A 71 -7.07 -11.88 -3.76
N ALA A 72 -6.24 -11.33 -4.66
CA ALA A 72 -6.70 -10.59 -5.83
C ALA A 72 -7.44 -11.49 -6.84
N GLU A 73 -7.02 -12.75 -7.01
CA GLU A 73 -7.75 -13.73 -7.83
C GLU A 73 -9.09 -14.14 -7.19
N ILE A 74 -9.15 -14.30 -5.88
CA ILE A 74 -10.39 -14.53 -5.13
C ILE A 74 -11.30 -13.31 -5.27
N PHE A 75 -10.78 -12.10 -5.09
CA PHE A 75 -11.54 -10.86 -5.31
C PHE A 75 -12.04 -10.77 -6.75
N LYS A 76 -11.23 -11.10 -7.77
CA LYS A 76 -11.68 -11.14 -9.17
C LYS A 76 -12.75 -12.20 -9.43
N LYS A 77 -12.70 -13.37 -8.78
CA LYS A 77 -13.75 -14.40 -8.87
C LYS A 77 -15.03 -14.00 -8.11
N VAL A 78 -14.92 -13.29 -7.00
CA VAL A 78 -16.06 -12.82 -6.18
C VAL A 78 -16.71 -11.57 -6.81
N THR A 79 -15.93 -10.70 -7.43
CA THR A 79 -16.43 -9.51 -8.16
C THR A 79 -16.84 -9.82 -9.60
N GLY A 80 -16.38 -10.94 -10.15
CA GLY A 80 -16.65 -11.40 -11.50
C GLY A 80 -17.85 -12.33 -11.59
N LYS A 81 -19.05 -11.84 -11.26
CA LYS A 81 -20.35 -12.16 -11.88
C LYS A 81 -21.46 -11.58 -11.02
N SER A 82 -22.23 -10.70 -11.64
CA SER A 82 -23.47 -10.10 -11.18
C SER A 82 -24.47 -11.14 -10.66
N LYS A 83 -24.42 -11.37 -9.34
CA LYS A 83 -25.59 -11.57 -8.49
C LYS A 83 -25.27 -10.77 -7.24
N SER A 84 -25.77 -9.54 -7.15
CA SER A 84 -25.65 -8.79 -5.90
C SER A 84 -26.12 -9.73 -4.79
N GLY A 85 -25.27 -10.06 -3.81
CA GLY A 85 -25.62 -10.93 -2.68
C GLY A 85 -26.64 -10.30 -1.73
N VAL A 86 -27.51 -9.45 -2.27
CA VAL A 86 -28.51 -8.61 -1.64
C VAL A 86 -29.83 -8.99 -2.29
N GLN A 87 -30.76 -9.51 -1.49
CA GLN A 87 -32.11 -9.82 -1.91
C GLN A 87 -33.03 -8.66 -1.55
N ILE A 88 -33.70 -8.05 -2.53
CA ILE A 88 -34.62 -6.93 -2.30
C ILE A 88 -36.04 -7.47 -2.37
N ASN A 89 -36.66 -7.80 -1.23
CA ASN A 89 -38.08 -8.14 -1.10
C ASN A 89 -38.64 -9.08 -2.20
N GLY A 90 -37.85 -10.05 -2.69
CA GLY A 90 -38.25 -11.00 -3.72
C GLY A 90 -38.23 -10.48 -5.16
N ILE A 91 -37.64 -9.31 -5.41
CA ILE A 91 -37.38 -8.77 -6.75
C ILE A 91 -35.95 -9.11 -7.15
N ASP A 92 -35.83 -9.80 -8.28
CA ASP A 92 -34.55 -10.14 -8.90
C ASP A 92 -34.13 -9.07 -9.94
N ASP A 93 -32.86 -9.09 -10.34
CA ASP A 93 -32.30 -8.30 -11.45
C ASP A 93 -32.36 -6.77 -11.30
N VAL A 94 -32.17 -6.28 -10.07
CA VAL A 94 -32.00 -4.85 -9.79
C VAL A 94 -30.51 -4.48 -9.76
N LEU A 95 -30.15 -3.37 -10.39
CA LEU A 95 -28.79 -2.81 -10.28
C LEU A 95 -28.58 -2.28 -8.85
N VAL A 96 -27.75 -2.96 -8.07
CA VAL A 96 -27.43 -2.57 -6.68
C VAL A 96 -25.95 -2.27 -6.55
N ARG A 97 -25.62 -1.24 -5.76
CA ARG A 97 -24.25 -0.88 -5.42
C ARG A 97 -24.13 -0.58 -3.93
N PHE A 98 -23.12 -1.15 -3.26
CA PHE A 98 -22.79 -0.77 -1.89
C PHE A 98 -22.25 0.66 -1.83
N GLY A 99 -22.66 1.40 -0.80
CA GLY A 99 -22.12 2.72 -0.50
C GLY A 99 -20.62 2.64 -0.21
N ARG A 100 -19.86 3.70 -0.50
CA ARG A 100 -18.41 3.71 -0.23
C ARG A 100 -18.06 3.96 1.24
N CYS A 101 -19.05 4.27 2.08
CA CYS A 101 -18.88 4.56 3.50
C CYS A 101 -18.75 3.31 4.37
N CYS A 102 -19.35 2.19 3.98
CA CYS A 102 -19.41 0.96 4.80
C CYS A 102 -19.40 -0.29 3.91
N ASN A 103 -18.79 -1.38 4.40
CA ASN A 103 -18.79 -2.69 3.74
C ASN A 103 -19.57 -3.69 4.60
N PRO A 104 -20.88 -3.88 4.37
CA PRO A 104 -21.68 -4.78 5.18
C PRO A 104 -21.26 -6.24 4.97
N VAL A 105 -21.26 -7.00 6.06
CA VAL A 105 -20.86 -8.42 6.11
C VAL A 105 -22.12 -9.30 6.07
N PRO A 106 -22.07 -10.57 5.59
CA PRO A 106 -23.23 -11.45 5.59
C PRO A 106 -23.87 -11.57 6.98
N GLY A 107 -25.17 -11.27 7.07
CA GLY A 107 -25.93 -11.23 8.33
C GLY A 107 -26.21 -9.83 8.87
N ASP A 108 -25.49 -8.81 8.38
CA ASP A 108 -25.74 -7.42 8.77
C ASP A 108 -27.07 -6.90 8.18
N ARG A 109 -27.81 -6.15 8.99
CA ARG A 109 -28.99 -5.42 8.52
C ARG A 109 -28.54 -4.25 7.68
N ILE A 110 -28.96 -4.23 6.41
CA ILE A 110 -28.67 -3.16 5.45
C ILE A 110 -29.94 -2.41 5.08
N VAL A 111 -29.80 -1.12 4.79
CA VAL A 111 -30.88 -0.26 4.27
C VAL A 111 -30.43 0.31 2.93
N GLY A 112 -31.27 0.17 1.90
CA GLY A 112 -31.04 0.74 0.58
C GLY A 112 -31.90 1.97 0.35
N PHE A 113 -31.48 2.83 -0.58
CA PHE A 113 -32.26 3.96 -1.07
C PHE A 113 -32.15 4.03 -2.59
N ILE A 114 -33.18 4.53 -3.26
CA ILE A 114 -33.25 4.60 -4.73
C ILE A 114 -32.45 5.81 -5.20
N THR A 115 -31.48 5.63 -6.09
CA THR A 115 -30.74 6.75 -6.70
C THR A 115 -31.20 7.03 -8.13
N ARG A 116 -31.04 8.28 -8.59
CA ARG A 116 -31.26 8.61 -10.01
C ARG A 116 -30.07 8.10 -10.85
N GLY A 117 -30.26 6.94 -11.48
CA GLY A 117 -29.41 6.46 -12.58
C GLY A 117 -28.10 5.77 -12.17
N ARG A 118 -27.89 5.43 -10.90
CA ARG A 118 -26.69 4.70 -10.44
C ARG A 118 -26.99 3.38 -9.72
N GLY A 119 -28.25 2.92 -9.80
CA GLY A 119 -28.81 1.93 -8.88
C GLY A 119 -29.37 2.63 -7.66
#